data_AF-A0A0C2S3D3-F1
#
_entry.id   AF-A0A0C2S3D3-F1
#
_cell.length_a   1.000
_cell.length_b   1.000
_cell.length_c   1.000
_cell.angle_alpha   90.00
_cell.angle_beta   90.00
_cell.angle_gamma   90.00
#
_symmetry.space_group_name_H-M   'P 1'
#
loop_
_entity.id
_entity.type
_entity.pdbx_description
1 polymer ?
#
loop_
_entity_poly.entity_id
_entity_poly.type
_entity_poly.pdbx_seq_one_letter_code
_entity_poly.pdbx_strand_id
1 'polypeptide(L)' 'MLKEMNNKILKLRQALQELIAKEDNLLDPKVIAASQELDEALNDYNKLLKELNK' A
#
# COMPACT_ATOMS: atom_id res chain seq x y z
N MET A 1 14.37 7.76 -3.75
CA MET A 1 12.98 8.11 -4.12
C MET A 1 12.18 6.91 -4.63
N LEU A 2 12.25 6.49 -5.91
CA LEU A 2 11.42 5.38 -6.43
C LEU A 2 11.64 4.05 -5.71
N LYS A 3 12.90 3.67 -5.46
CA LYS A 3 13.26 2.43 -4.74
C LYS A 3 12.72 2.42 -3.31
N GLU A 4 12.75 3.57 -2.64
CA GLU A 4 12.23 3.71 -1.27
C GLU A 4 10.70 3.63 -1.25
N MET A 5 10.03 4.23 -2.23
CA MET A 5 8.59 4.13 -2.41
C MET A 5 8.17 2.68 -2.70
N ASN A 6 8.90 1.96 -3.55
CA ASN A 6 8.67 0.54 -3.79
C ASN A 6 8.84 -0.30 -2.52
N ASN A 7 9.87 -0.03 -1.72
CA ASN A 7 10.05 -0.69 -0.44
C ASN A 7 8.91 -0.40 0.54
N LYS A 8 8.38 0.84 0.56
CA LYS A 8 7.21 1.21 1.37
C LYS A 8 5.98 0.41 0.93
N ILE A 9 5.69 0.37 -0.37
CA ILE A 9 4.58 -0.40 -0.95
C ILE A 9 4.70 -1.89 -0.59
N LEU A 10 5.90 -2.45 -0.67
CA LEU A 10 6.13 -3.86 -0.33
C LEU A 10 5.80 -4.14 1.15
N LYS A 11 6.26 -3.28 2.06
CA LYS A 11 5.98 -3.40 3.50
C LYS A 11 4.49 -3.27 3.80
N LEU A 12 3.81 -2.28 3.20
CA LEU A 12 2.37 -2.09 3.37
C LEU A 12 1.57 -3.28 2.86
N ARG A 13 1.97 -3.85 1.71
CA ARG A 13 1.36 -5.06 1.16
C ARG A 13 1.52 -6.26 2.09
N GLN A 14 2.71 -6.45 2.67
CA GLN A 14 2.96 -7.52 3.64
C GLN A 14 2.13 -7.32 4.91
N ALA A 15 2.09 -6.11 5.46
CA ALA A 15 1.29 -5.79 6.64
C ALA A 15 -0.21 -6.04 6.40
N LEU A 16 -0.74 -5.63 5.25
CA LEU A 16 -2.14 -5.88 4.88
C LEU A 16 -2.42 -7.38 4.75
N GLN A 17 -1.52 -8.16 4.13
CA GLN A 17 -1.67 -9.61 4.00
C GLN A 17 -1.66 -10.31 5.36
N GLU A 18 -0.75 -9.92 6.26
CA GLU A 18 -0.72 -10.45 7.62
C GLU A 18 -2.00 -10.11 8.39
N LEU A 19 -2.55 -8.93 8.18
CA LEU A 19 -3.77 -8.50 8.83
C LEU A 19 -4.98 -9.27 8.28
N ILE A 20 -5.09 -9.43 6.97
CA ILE A 20 -6.11 -10.28 6.31
C ILE A 20 -6.01 -11.74 6.78
N ALA A 21 -4.81 -12.25 7.01
CA ALA A 21 -4.62 -13.62 7.49
C ALA A 21 -5.01 -13.80 8.97
N LYS A 22 -5.06 -12.73 9.75
CA LYS A 22 -5.41 -12.73 11.19
C LYS A 22 -6.88 -12.38 11.44
N GLU A 23 -7.49 -11.60 10.57
CA GLU A 23 -8.85 -11.11 10.71
C GLU A 23 -9.81 -11.95 9.84
N ASP A 24 -10.86 -12.51 10.44
CA ASP A 24 -11.89 -13.28 9.72
C ASP A 24 -12.79 -12.38 8.84
N ASN A 25 -12.71 -11.06 9.03
CA ASN A 25 -13.56 -10.08 8.36
C ASN A 25 -12.72 -9.02 7.64
N LEU A 26 -12.78 -9.01 6.30
CA LEU A 26 -12.10 -8.02 5.46
C LEU A 26 -12.65 -6.59 5.63
N LEU A 27 -13.84 -6.44 6.21
CA LEU A 27 -14.44 -5.15 6.53
C LEU A 27 -14.05 -4.65 7.92
N ASP A 28 -13.14 -5.33 8.62
CA ASP A 28 -12.60 -4.79 9.85
C ASP A 28 -11.95 -3.42 9.58
N PRO A 29 -12.24 -2.39 10.41
CA PRO A 29 -11.70 -1.05 10.20
C PRO A 29 -10.19 -0.99 10.04
N LYS A 30 -9.43 -1.91 10.66
CA LYS A 30 -7.97 -2.00 10.50
C LYS A 30 -7.58 -2.51 9.12
N VAL A 31 -8.32 -3.48 8.58
CA VAL A 31 -8.10 -4.01 7.22
C VAL A 31 -8.36 -2.90 6.21
N ILE A 32 -9.47 -2.18 6.39
CA ILE A 32 -9.83 -1.05 5.55
C ILE A 32 -8.76 0.04 5.62
N ALA A 33 -8.32 0.44 6.81
CA ALA A 33 -7.30 1.47 6.98
C ALA A 33 -5.96 1.07 6.34
N ALA A 34 -5.49 -0.16 6.56
CA ALA A 34 -4.27 -0.66 5.93
C ALA A 34 -4.38 -0.75 4.40
N SER A 35 -5.56 -1.10 3.88
CA SER A 35 -5.83 -1.09 2.44
C SER A 35 -5.80 0.31 1.85
N GLN A 36 -6.35 1.30 2.54
CA GLN A 36 -6.34 2.70 2.11
C GLN A 36 -4.91 3.27 2.09
N GLU A 37 -4.11 2.98 3.12
CA GLU A 37 -2.71 3.43 3.17
C GLU A 37 -1.86 2.83 2.03
N LEU A 38 -2.10 1.56 1.69
CA LEU A 38 -1.46 0.94 0.53
C LEU A 38 -1.89 1.60 -0.79
N ASP A 39 -3.16 1.93 -0.96
CA ASP A 39 -3.68 2.60 -2.16
C ASP A 39 -3.07 3.99 -2.34
N GLU A 40 -2.98 4.79 -1.26
CA GLU A 40 -2.32 6.09 -1.29
C GLU A 40 -0.86 5.98 -1.74
N ALA A 41 -0.11 5.02 -1.19
CA ALA A 41 1.30 4.80 -1.56
C ALA A 41 1.46 4.39 -3.04
N LEU A 42 0.54 3.57 -3.57
CA LEU A 42 0.52 3.18 -4.99
C LEU A 42 0.20 4.37 -5.89
N ASN A 43 -0.76 5.21 -5.49
CA ASN A 43 -1.13 6.41 -6.23
C ASN A 43 0.02 7.40 -6.31
N ASP A 44 0.75 7.62 -5.21
CA ASP A 44 1.91 8.51 -5.20
C ASP A 44 3.08 7.95 -6.01
N TYR A 45 3.32 6.65 -5.96
CA TYR A 45 4.29 5.99 -6.85
C TYR A 45 3.93 6.19 -8.33
N ASN A 46 2.66 6.03 -8.69
CA ASN A 46 2.18 6.24 -10.06
C ASN A 46 2.32 7.70 -10.51
N LYS A 47 2.10 8.68 -9.63
CA LYS A 47 2.34 10.10 -9.94
C LYS A 47 3.83 10.34 -10.24
N LEU A 48 4.73 9.85 -9.39
CA LEU A 48 6.17 9.97 -9.60
C LEU A 48 6.63 9.34 -10.91
N LEU A 49 6.09 8.16 -11.27
CA LEU A 49 6.40 7.52 -12.55
C LEU A 49 5.93 8.36 -13.74
N LYS A 50 4.77 9.00 -13.65
CA LYS A 50 4.27 9.89 -14.70
C LYS A 50 5.13 11.15 -14.86
N GLU A 51 5.68 11.68 -13.77
CA GLU A 51 6.58 12.83 -13.79
C GLU A 51 7.94 12.49 -14.41
N LEU A 52 8.45 11.28 -14.17
CA LEU A 52 9.74 10.82 -14.72
C LEU A 52 9.68 10.44 -16.21
N ASN A 53 8.49 10.09 -16.70
CA ASN A 53 8.26 9.75 -18.11
C ASN A 53 7.80 10.97 -18.95
N LYS A 54 7.78 12.17 -18.36
CA LYS A 54 7.55 13.44 -19.06
C LYS A 54 8.86 14.08 -19.47
#